data_AF-A0A9X3F0Q1-F1
#
_entry.id   AF-A0A9X3F0Q1-F1
#
_cell.length_a   1.000
_cell.length_b   1.000
_cell.length_c   1.000
_cell.angle_alpha   90.00
_cell.angle_beta   90.00
_cell.angle_gamma   90.00
#
_symmetry.space_group_name_H-M   'P 1'
#
loop_
_entity.id
_entity.type
_entity.pdbx_description
1 polymer ?
#
loop_
_entity_poly.entity_id
_entity_poly.type
_entity_poly.pdbx_seq_one_letter_code
_entity_poly.pdbx_strand_id
1 'polypeptide(L)'
;MPGEDSAAGPDATAPASAEASAAGGTDAAAPEAGPVASAQSAAVAPAKVPPASLLGRTQAEIEAQLGALRFIEGWARPADSALELQFRGGRCVGLRGHVPEDMDCAAVAAWLGFTAATFPLRRSDRCEWPGISLKHRLADGVAGSYVPATREYALTLQR
;
A
#
# COMPACT_ATOMS: atom_id res chain seq x y z
N MET A 1 -29.89 -42.71 28.01
CA MET A 1 -29.91 -43.77 29.04
C MET A 1 -29.76 -45.10 28.33
N PRO A 2 -28.70 -45.87 28.60
CA PRO A 2 -27.51 -45.55 29.40
C PRO A 2 -26.62 -44.47 28.72
N GLY A 3 -25.44 -44.08 29.23
CA GLY A 3 -24.85 -44.32 30.56
C GLY A 3 -23.33 -44.59 30.52
N GLU A 4 -22.56 -43.78 31.27
CA GLU A 4 -21.09 -43.80 31.54
C GLU A 4 -20.13 -43.91 30.32
N ASP A 5 -18.82 -43.63 30.36
CA ASP A 5 -17.78 -43.52 31.41
C ASP A 5 -16.81 -42.34 31.05
N SER A 6 -16.41 -41.39 31.90
CA SER A 6 -15.44 -41.35 33.04
C SER A 6 -13.94 -41.30 32.67
N ALA A 7 -13.11 -40.83 33.63
CA ALA A 7 -11.66 -40.50 33.54
C ALA A 7 -11.29 -39.38 32.52
N ALA A 8 -10.69 -38.23 32.85
CA ALA A 8 -9.93 -37.73 34.01
C ALA A 8 -8.52 -38.33 34.21
N GLY A 9 -7.48 -37.51 33.95
CA GLY A 9 -6.08 -37.84 34.20
C GLY A 9 -5.10 -36.82 33.59
N PRO A 10 -4.61 -35.82 34.34
CA PRO A 10 -3.55 -34.92 33.90
C PRO A 10 -2.17 -35.47 34.26
N ASP A 11 -1.28 -35.66 33.28
CA ASP A 11 0.14 -35.92 33.56
C ASP A 11 0.94 -34.61 33.53
N ALA A 12 1.56 -34.29 34.66
CA ALA A 12 2.43 -33.13 34.83
C ALA A 12 3.80 -33.60 35.34
N THR A 13 4.56 -34.28 34.47
CA THR A 13 5.91 -34.73 34.78
C THR A 13 6.97 -33.66 34.48
N ALA A 14 7.59 -33.13 35.53
CA ALA A 14 8.79 -32.29 35.45
C ALA A 14 9.81 -32.67 36.54
N PRO A 15 11.07 -32.99 36.17
CA PRO A 15 12.21 -32.98 37.09
C PRO A 15 13.05 -31.69 36.94
N ALA A 16 13.88 -31.38 37.93
CA ALA A 16 14.68 -30.16 38.02
C ALA A 16 16.16 -30.42 38.36
N SER A 17 16.95 -29.35 38.51
CA SER A 17 18.43 -29.26 38.71
C SER A 17 19.22 -29.20 37.39
N ALA A 18 20.19 -28.31 37.13
CA ALA A 18 21.23 -27.64 37.95
C ALA A 18 22.39 -28.57 38.37
N GLU A 19 23.69 -28.22 38.29
CA GLU A 19 24.40 -27.02 37.78
C GLU A 19 25.35 -27.44 36.60
N ALA A 20 26.47 -26.82 36.17
CA ALA A 20 27.31 -25.67 36.59
C ALA A 20 28.16 -25.11 35.40
N SER A 21 28.95 -24.06 35.64
CA SER A 21 29.83 -23.40 34.63
C SER A 21 31.33 -23.68 34.83
N ALA A 22 32.09 -23.81 33.74
CA ALA A 22 33.55 -23.61 33.72
C ALA A 22 34.04 -23.17 32.31
N ALA A 23 35.09 -22.34 32.26
CA ALA A 23 35.44 -21.54 31.08
C ALA A 23 36.45 -22.20 30.11
N GLY A 24 36.30 -21.87 28.83
CA GLY A 24 37.30 -21.97 27.77
C GLY A 24 36.72 -21.39 26.46
N GLY A 25 37.43 -20.59 25.66
CA GLY A 25 38.81 -20.12 25.83
C GLY A 25 39.33 -19.40 24.58
N THR A 26 38.68 -18.28 24.21
CA THR A 26 39.09 -17.30 23.17
C THR A 26 39.67 -17.83 21.85
N ASP A 27 38.88 -17.74 20.77
CA ASP A 27 39.40 -17.24 19.49
C ASP A 27 38.33 -16.36 18.81
N ALA A 28 38.69 -15.63 17.74
CA ALA A 28 38.04 -14.38 17.38
C ALA A 28 37.10 -14.45 16.16
N ALA A 29 35.84 -14.08 16.36
CA ALA A 29 35.01 -13.47 15.32
C ALA A 29 33.86 -12.65 15.95
N ALA A 30 33.74 -11.38 15.55
CA ALA A 30 32.57 -10.56 15.82
C ALA A 30 32.38 -9.53 14.69
N PRO A 31 31.15 -9.12 14.35
CA PRO A 31 29.88 -9.84 14.48
C PRO A 31 29.20 -10.01 13.10
N GLU A 32 28.68 -11.20 12.80
CA GLU A 32 27.76 -11.37 11.65
C GLU A 32 26.37 -10.81 11.99
N ALA A 33 26.27 -9.48 12.02
CA ALA A 33 25.04 -8.73 12.03
C ALA A 33 24.34 -8.88 10.66
N GLY A 34 23.70 -10.04 10.45
CA GLY A 34 23.12 -10.46 9.18
C GLY A 34 22.21 -9.39 8.57
N PRO A 35 22.61 -8.76 7.45
CA PRO A 35 21.85 -7.67 6.87
C PRO A 35 20.67 -8.23 6.06
N VAL A 36 19.51 -8.39 6.70
CA VAL A 36 18.21 -8.52 6.00
C VAL A 36 17.75 -7.17 5.39
N ALA A 37 18.71 -6.43 4.84
CA ALA A 37 18.46 -5.35 3.91
C ALA A 37 18.11 -5.98 2.55
N SER A 38 16.82 -6.20 2.31
CA SER A 38 16.31 -6.64 1.00
C SER A 38 16.58 -5.57 -0.06
N ALA A 39 17.77 -5.64 -0.66
CA ALA A 39 18.32 -4.58 -1.47
C ALA A 39 17.88 -4.68 -2.95
N GLN A 40 17.02 -3.72 -3.31
CA GLN A 40 17.03 -2.98 -4.58
C GLN A 40 16.42 -3.61 -5.85
N SER A 41 16.01 -2.69 -6.72
CA SER A 41 16.03 -2.79 -8.19
C SER A 41 15.01 -3.67 -8.92
N ALA A 42 13.83 -3.07 -9.13
CA ALA A 42 13.37 -2.84 -10.50
C ALA A 42 13.12 -1.32 -10.71
N ALA A 43 14.17 -0.56 -11.02
CA ALA A 43 14.07 0.88 -11.28
C ALA A 43 13.60 1.13 -12.73
N VAL A 44 12.28 1.18 -12.95
CA VAL A 44 11.68 1.32 -14.29
C VAL A 44 11.21 2.77 -14.55
N ALA A 45 12.00 3.50 -15.33
CA ALA A 45 11.65 4.71 -16.08
C ALA A 45 10.88 5.85 -15.34
N PRO A 46 11.57 6.74 -14.59
CA PRO A 46 10.96 7.94 -14.00
C PRO A 46 10.73 9.05 -15.05
N ALA A 47 9.68 8.94 -15.86
CA ALA A 47 9.31 9.97 -16.86
C ALA A 47 7.79 10.15 -17.08
N LYS A 48 6.93 9.53 -16.27
CA LYS A 48 5.51 9.88 -16.15
C LYS A 48 5.27 10.52 -14.79
N VAL A 49 4.55 11.65 -14.76
CA VAL A 49 4.14 12.29 -13.50
C VAL A 49 3.32 11.27 -12.69
N PRO A 50 3.74 10.87 -11.48
CA PRO A 50 2.98 9.92 -10.68
C PRO A 50 1.64 10.57 -10.34
N PRO A 51 0.50 9.88 -10.57
CA PRO A 51 -0.81 10.54 -10.57
C PRO A 51 -1.14 11.21 -9.23
N ALA A 52 -0.65 10.70 -8.09
CA ALA A 52 -0.80 11.36 -6.78
C ALA A 52 -0.34 12.84 -6.78
N SER A 53 0.70 13.19 -7.54
CA SER A 53 1.23 14.57 -7.63
C SER A 53 0.29 15.57 -8.30
N LEU A 54 -0.78 15.09 -8.94
CA LEU A 54 -1.84 15.90 -9.54
C LEU A 54 -2.92 16.29 -8.52
N LEU A 55 -3.07 15.54 -7.41
CA LEU A 55 -4.04 15.89 -6.36
C LEU A 55 -3.72 17.24 -5.73
N GLY A 56 -4.75 18.08 -5.55
CA GLY A 56 -4.64 19.40 -4.95
C GLY A 56 -4.03 20.51 -5.85
N ARG A 57 -3.48 20.16 -7.02
CA ARG A 57 -3.00 21.09 -8.05
C ARG A 57 -4.15 21.81 -8.73
N THR A 58 -3.86 22.98 -9.28
CA THR A 58 -4.79 23.75 -10.12
C THR A 58 -4.89 23.18 -11.55
N GLN A 59 -5.94 23.57 -12.27
CA GLN A 59 -6.12 23.17 -13.67
C GLN A 59 -4.90 23.53 -14.54
N ALA A 60 -4.42 24.77 -14.46
CA ALA A 60 -3.30 25.27 -15.28
C ALA A 60 -1.99 24.53 -15.00
N GLU A 61 -1.72 24.13 -13.75
CA GLU A 61 -0.55 23.31 -13.41
C GLU A 61 -0.62 21.91 -14.03
N ILE A 62 -1.82 21.32 -14.13
CA ILE A 62 -2.02 20.00 -14.73
C ILE A 62 -2.00 20.11 -16.26
N GLU A 63 -2.56 21.16 -16.85
CA GLU A 63 -2.47 21.44 -18.29
C GLU A 63 -1.01 21.67 -18.74
N ALA A 64 -0.19 22.31 -17.90
CA ALA A 64 1.24 22.44 -18.12
C ALA A 64 2.03 21.11 -18.01
N GLN A 65 1.45 20.06 -17.43
CA GLN A 65 2.09 18.74 -17.25
C GLN A 65 1.56 17.66 -18.20
N LEU A 66 0.27 17.72 -18.57
CA LEU A 66 -0.43 16.68 -19.35
C LEU A 66 -1.00 17.20 -20.68
N GLY A 67 -0.80 18.48 -21.01
CA GLY A 67 -1.41 19.13 -22.16
C GLY A 67 -2.89 19.49 -21.93
N ALA A 68 -3.55 19.94 -23.00
CA ALA A 68 -4.91 20.46 -22.94
C ALA A 68 -5.92 19.42 -22.41
N LEU A 69 -6.68 19.82 -21.38
CA LEU A 69 -7.72 19.00 -20.78
C LEU A 69 -9.06 19.19 -21.51
N ARG A 70 -9.76 18.08 -21.77
CA ARG A 70 -11.13 18.09 -22.31
C ARG A 70 -12.12 17.79 -21.19
N PHE A 71 -13.06 18.70 -20.96
CA PHE A 71 -14.10 18.54 -19.95
C PHE A 71 -15.30 17.78 -20.50
N ILE A 72 -15.62 16.64 -19.88
CA ILE A 72 -16.67 15.69 -20.26
C ILE A 72 -17.39 15.29 -18.96
N GLU A 73 -18.70 15.56 -18.87
CA GLU A 73 -19.57 15.13 -17.75
C GLU A 73 -19.04 15.47 -16.33
N GLY A 74 -18.36 16.61 -16.19
CA GLY A 74 -17.78 17.08 -14.91
C GLY A 74 -16.41 16.50 -14.57
N TRP A 75 -15.85 15.67 -15.45
CA TRP A 75 -14.46 15.19 -15.40
C TRP A 75 -13.63 15.89 -16.49
N ALA A 76 -12.33 16.05 -16.25
CA ALA A 76 -11.39 16.58 -17.22
C ALA A 76 -10.42 15.48 -17.63
N ARG A 77 -10.24 15.26 -18.92
CA ARG A 77 -9.40 14.18 -19.47
C ARG A 77 -8.31 14.76 -20.37
N PRO A 78 -7.02 14.48 -20.14
CA PRO A 78 -5.95 14.82 -21.08
C PRO A 78 -6.15 14.07 -22.40
N ALA A 79 -5.79 14.69 -23.52
CA ALA A 79 -6.00 14.10 -24.85
C ALA A 79 -5.36 12.70 -24.99
N ASP A 80 -4.12 12.55 -24.52
CA ASP A 80 -3.30 11.35 -24.71
C ASP A 80 -3.34 10.39 -23.50
N SER A 81 -4.42 10.43 -22.71
CA SER A 81 -4.53 9.62 -21.48
C SER A 81 -5.92 9.00 -21.26
N ALA A 82 -5.94 7.90 -20.52
CA ALA A 82 -7.13 7.30 -19.91
C ALA A 82 -7.31 7.71 -18.43
N LEU A 83 -6.51 8.68 -17.96
CA LEU A 83 -6.69 9.37 -16.69
C LEU A 83 -7.83 10.38 -16.79
N GLU A 84 -8.74 10.36 -15.83
CA GLU A 84 -9.81 11.33 -15.67
C GLU A 84 -9.67 12.05 -14.33
N LEU A 85 -9.76 13.38 -14.37
CA LEU A 85 -9.52 14.29 -13.26
C LEU A 85 -10.85 14.90 -12.83
N GLN A 86 -11.16 14.94 -11.54
CA GLN A 86 -12.28 15.75 -11.03
C GLN A 86 -11.75 17.04 -10.40
N PHE A 87 -12.29 18.18 -10.81
CA PHE A 87 -11.96 19.48 -10.26
C PHE A 87 -13.09 20.03 -9.38
N ARG A 88 -12.75 20.60 -8.21
CA ARG A 88 -13.63 21.42 -7.38
C ARG A 88 -12.85 22.60 -6.82
N GLY A 89 -13.47 23.79 -6.74
CA GLY A 89 -12.80 25.00 -6.25
C GLY A 89 -11.52 25.37 -7.00
N GLY A 90 -11.44 25.05 -8.30
CA GLY A 90 -10.24 25.27 -9.13
C GLY A 90 -9.08 24.29 -8.91
N ARG A 91 -9.24 23.28 -8.04
CA ARG A 91 -8.22 22.26 -7.73
C ARG A 91 -8.68 20.85 -8.11
N CYS A 92 -7.75 19.98 -8.49
CA CYS A 92 -8.01 18.57 -8.66
C CYS A 92 -8.28 17.91 -7.30
N VAL A 93 -9.48 17.38 -7.11
CA VAL A 93 -9.92 16.68 -5.90
C VAL A 93 -10.13 15.19 -6.10
N GLY A 94 -10.16 14.71 -7.35
CA GLY A 94 -10.30 13.29 -7.65
C GLY A 94 -9.52 12.90 -8.90
N LEU A 95 -9.07 11.66 -8.94
CA LEU A 95 -8.44 11.02 -10.09
C LEU A 95 -9.06 9.64 -10.26
N ARG A 96 -9.29 9.21 -11.49
CA ARG A 96 -9.57 7.80 -11.81
C ARG A 96 -8.87 7.41 -13.10
N GLY A 97 -8.58 6.13 -13.25
CA GLY A 97 -7.91 5.62 -14.44
C GLY A 97 -7.59 4.13 -14.30
N HIS A 98 -6.78 3.62 -15.22
CA HIS A 98 -6.38 2.22 -15.25
C HIS A 98 -4.86 2.12 -15.03
N VAL A 99 -4.42 1.13 -14.24
CA VAL A 99 -3.00 0.76 -14.19
C VAL A 99 -2.61 -0.01 -15.47
N PRO A 100 -1.36 0.11 -15.96
CA PRO A 100 -0.97 -0.47 -17.26
C PRO A 100 -0.97 -2.01 -17.26
N GLU A 101 -0.69 -2.63 -16.12
CA GLU A 101 -0.46 -4.07 -15.95
C GLU A 101 -1.07 -4.58 -14.64
N ASP A 102 -1.18 -5.90 -14.48
CA ASP A 102 -1.69 -6.51 -13.24
C ASP A 102 -0.66 -6.36 -12.12
N MET A 103 -0.95 -5.45 -11.19
CA MET A 103 -0.11 -5.17 -10.02
C MET A 103 -0.84 -5.52 -8.73
N ASP A 104 -0.09 -5.97 -7.72
CA ASP A 104 -0.65 -6.10 -6.39
C ASP A 104 -0.93 -4.71 -5.76
N CYS A 105 -1.77 -4.65 -4.74
CA CYS A 105 -2.20 -3.37 -4.19
C CYS A 105 -1.07 -2.51 -3.58
N ALA A 106 0.03 -3.10 -3.10
CA ALA A 106 1.20 -2.34 -2.65
C ALA A 106 2.01 -1.80 -3.82
N ALA A 107 2.23 -2.59 -4.88
CA ALA A 107 2.83 -2.12 -6.12
C ALA A 107 2.01 -0.99 -6.77
N VAL A 108 0.67 -1.09 -6.78
CA VAL A 108 -0.22 0.00 -7.24
C VAL A 108 -0.05 1.25 -6.38
N ALA A 109 -0.03 1.15 -5.05
CA ALA A 109 0.17 2.31 -4.19
C ALA A 109 1.51 3.01 -4.46
N ALA A 110 2.60 2.24 -4.64
CA ALA A 110 3.90 2.76 -5.03
C ALA A 110 3.89 3.42 -6.43
N TRP A 111 3.28 2.77 -7.44
CA TRP A 111 3.15 3.29 -8.80
C TRP A 111 2.35 4.60 -8.88
N LEU A 112 1.30 4.73 -8.06
CA LEU A 112 0.51 5.95 -7.94
C LEU A 112 1.32 7.12 -7.34
N GLY A 113 2.42 6.82 -6.62
CA GLY A 113 3.33 7.79 -5.99
C GLY A 113 3.40 7.70 -4.45
N PHE A 114 2.67 6.78 -3.82
CA PHE A 114 2.56 6.66 -2.37
C PHE A 114 3.56 5.64 -1.80
N THR A 115 4.85 5.96 -1.82
CA THR A 115 5.92 5.08 -1.30
C THR A 115 5.83 4.82 0.21
N ALA A 116 5.14 5.68 0.95
CA ALA A 116 4.85 5.53 2.38
C ALA A 116 3.42 4.98 2.65
N ALA A 117 2.76 4.40 1.65
CA ALA A 117 1.44 3.81 1.81
C ALA A 117 1.42 2.69 2.85
N THR A 118 0.34 2.65 3.62
CA THR A 118 0.05 1.56 4.55
C THR A 118 -0.82 0.49 3.87
N PHE A 119 -0.93 -0.71 4.48
CA PHE A 119 -1.70 -1.81 3.89
C PHE A 119 -3.17 -1.41 3.65
N PRO A 120 -3.75 -1.69 2.47
CA PRO A 120 -5.17 -1.45 2.23
C PRO A 120 -6.07 -2.33 3.10
N LEU A 121 -7.29 -1.86 3.33
CA LEU A 121 -8.42 -2.74 3.62
C LEU A 121 -8.68 -3.59 2.37
N ARG A 122 -8.33 -4.88 2.43
CA ARG A 122 -8.67 -5.84 1.35
C ARG A 122 -10.13 -6.25 1.49
N ARG A 123 -10.93 -5.98 0.45
CA ARG A 123 -12.24 -6.60 0.21
C ARG A 123 -12.07 -7.83 -0.68
N SER A 124 -13.17 -8.51 -0.98
CA SER A 124 -13.25 -9.62 -1.92
C SER A 124 -12.89 -9.24 -3.36
N ASP A 125 -13.14 -7.98 -3.76
CA ASP A 125 -13.04 -7.50 -5.14
C ASP A 125 -12.16 -6.25 -5.31
N ARG A 126 -11.83 -5.54 -4.22
CA ARG A 126 -11.03 -4.30 -4.25
C ARG A 126 -10.12 -4.13 -3.03
N CYS A 127 -9.06 -3.34 -3.20
CA CYS A 127 -8.25 -2.79 -2.12
C CYS A 127 -8.68 -1.34 -1.85
N GLU A 128 -8.96 -1.00 -0.59
CA GLU A 128 -9.42 0.32 -0.16
C GLU A 128 -8.41 0.97 0.80
N TRP A 129 -8.08 2.23 0.57
CA TRP A 129 -7.38 3.09 1.52
C TRP A 129 -8.33 4.25 1.86
N PRO A 130 -9.16 4.15 2.92
CA PRO A 130 -10.15 5.20 3.22
C PRO A 130 -9.56 6.56 3.59
N GLY A 131 -8.25 6.70 3.78
CA GLY A 131 -7.57 7.97 4.11
C GLY A 131 -7.77 8.44 5.57
N ILE A 132 -8.89 8.04 6.20
CA ILE A 132 -9.30 8.38 7.57
C ILE A 132 -8.47 7.61 8.63
N SER A 133 -7.93 6.43 8.30
CA SER A 133 -7.19 5.58 9.25
C SER A 133 -5.69 5.60 9.00
N LEU A 134 -4.91 5.87 10.05
CA LEU A 134 -3.44 5.81 10.03
C LEU A 134 -2.89 4.43 9.61
N LYS A 135 -3.69 3.36 9.72
CA LYS A 135 -3.33 1.99 9.32
C LYS A 135 -3.66 1.65 7.86
N HIS A 136 -4.53 2.44 7.21
CA HIS A 136 -5.10 2.16 5.89
C HIS A 136 -5.21 3.46 5.05
N ARG A 137 -4.11 4.20 4.95
CA ARG A 137 -3.96 5.45 4.20
C ARG A 137 -2.86 5.35 3.13
N LEU A 138 -3.06 6.08 2.04
CA LEU A 138 -2.05 6.37 1.02
C LEU A 138 -1.22 7.60 1.42
N ALA A 139 -1.91 8.68 1.75
CA ALA A 139 -1.36 9.91 2.33
C ALA A 139 -2.45 10.59 3.21
N ASP A 140 -2.06 11.59 3.99
CA ASP A 140 -2.99 12.34 4.84
C ASP A 140 -4.00 13.14 4.04
N GLY A 141 -5.29 12.89 4.29
CA GLY A 141 -6.39 13.46 3.51
C GLY A 141 -6.52 12.87 2.11
N VAL A 142 -5.92 11.73 1.79
CA VAL A 142 -6.11 11.03 0.51
C VAL A 142 -6.77 9.67 0.72
N ALA A 143 -8.00 9.56 0.25
CA ALA A 143 -8.68 8.29 0.06
C ALA A 143 -8.32 7.70 -1.32
N GLY A 144 -8.38 6.38 -1.44
CA GLY A 144 -8.18 5.68 -2.72
C GLY A 144 -8.75 4.27 -2.72
N SER A 145 -8.94 3.74 -3.92
CA SER A 145 -9.35 2.36 -4.16
C SER A 145 -8.72 1.80 -5.41
N TYR A 146 -8.47 0.50 -5.44
CA TYR A 146 -7.98 -0.25 -6.60
C TYR A 146 -8.79 -1.54 -6.78
N VAL A 147 -9.25 -1.82 -7.99
CA VAL A 147 -10.00 -3.02 -8.38
C VAL A 147 -9.10 -3.88 -9.27
N PRO A 148 -8.47 -4.96 -8.75
CA PRO A 148 -7.54 -5.77 -9.54
C PRO A 148 -8.17 -6.35 -10.82
N ALA A 149 -9.44 -6.77 -10.75
CA ALA A 149 -10.14 -7.43 -11.85
C ALA A 149 -10.38 -6.53 -13.09
N THR A 150 -10.46 -5.21 -12.91
CA THR A 150 -10.65 -4.23 -14.01
C THR A 150 -9.43 -3.34 -14.22
N ARG A 151 -8.40 -3.47 -13.36
CA ARG A 151 -7.24 -2.57 -13.25
C ARG A 151 -7.58 -1.11 -12.93
N GLU A 152 -8.83 -0.82 -12.57
CA GLU A 152 -9.28 0.53 -12.23
C GLU A 152 -8.72 0.98 -10.88
N TYR A 153 -8.22 2.21 -10.84
CA TYR A 153 -7.96 2.93 -9.59
C TYR A 153 -8.77 4.21 -9.53
N ALA A 154 -9.12 4.60 -8.30
CA ALA A 154 -9.64 5.91 -7.98
C ALA A 154 -8.87 6.49 -6.78
N LEU A 155 -8.66 7.80 -6.79
CA LEU A 155 -8.10 8.60 -5.71
C LEU A 155 -9.01 9.79 -5.45
N THR A 156 -9.12 10.22 -4.20
CA THR A 156 -9.92 11.39 -3.82
C THR A 156 -9.27 12.12 -2.65
N LEU A 157 -9.06 13.42 -2.82
CA LEU A 157 -8.60 14.32 -1.78
C LEU A 157 -9.78 14.66 -0.87
N GLN A 158 -9.71 14.24 0.38
CA GLN A 158 -10.65 14.57 1.44
C GLN A 158 -10.08 15.77 2.24
N ARG A 159 -10.55 16.97 1.89
CA ARG A 159 -10.26 18.27 2.51
C ARG A 159 -11.50 19.16 2.44
#